data_AF-A0A1H2J2Z6-F1
#
_entry.id   AF-A0A1H2J2Z6-F1
#
_cell.length_a   1.000
_cell.length_b   1.000
_cell.length_c   1.000
_cell.angle_alpha   90.00
_cell.angle_beta   90.00
_cell.angle_gamma   90.00
#
_symmetry.space_group_name_H-M   'P 1'
#
loop_
_entity.id
_entity.type
_entity.pdbx_description
1 polymer ?
#
loop_
_entity_poly.entity_id
_entity_poly.type
_entity_poly.pdbx_seq_one_letter_code
_entity_poly.pdbx_strand_id
1 'polypeptide(L)'
;MAKKTIYAVPGTWEIGPGNYPSTPVGMIKGVTDRLDRNIFDVQHVNYPARFGPIANNGEPPLSQLGSPSYDESVQMGVDEVVRLILAKPGKFGVIGYSQGGAIAARVGREVIHGRLKSRRQDALWIHTFGAPHRRPGSTFHQGNNLPWGGIVKSDPIGGFTAPGIDPIDWFDYALPNDIYANANPDSYLESGYDAVKDMSLVDPLGWGASVIQSVIDGALAEVVADFTNPQALARKTANTVEAVQRFGDSHTRYGIDQIKPGWTAITHSANHLNYWGSRR
;
A
#
# COMPACT_ATOMS: atom_id res chain seq x y z
N MET A 1 -1.87 -31.82 2.52
CA MET A 1 -2.84 -30.73 2.25
C MET A 1 -2.42 -30.00 0.99
N ALA A 2 -3.37 -29.49 0.20
CA ALA A 2 -3.04 -28.62 -0.93
C ALA A 2 -2.41 -27.31 -0.43
N LYS A 3 -1.41 -26.80 -1.15
CA LYS A 3 -0.76 -25.52 -0.83
C LYS A 3 -1.73 -24.37 -1.04
N LYS A 4 -1.59 -23.33 -0.22
CA LYS A 4 -2.30 -22.05 -0.41
C LYS A 4 -1.48 -21.17 -1.34
N THR A 5 -2.14 -20.30 -2.12
CA THR A 5 -1.41 -19.35 -2.98
C THR A 5 -1.31 -17.99 -2.30
N ILE A 6 -0.11 -17.41 -2.22
CA ILE A 6 0.10 -16.02 -1.81
C ILE A 6 0.39 -15.19 -3.06
N TYR A 7 -0.52 -14.27 -3.36
CA TYR A 7 -0.32 -13.27 -4.41
C TYR A 7 0.47 -12.10 -3.81
N ALA A 8 1.72 -11.99 -4.21
CA ALA A 8 2.67 -11.00 -3.72
C ALA A 8 2.72 -9.80 -4.68
N VAL A 9 2.19 -8.66 -4.23
CA VAL A 9 2.08 -7.44 -5.02
C VAL A 9 3.20 -6.47 -4.63
N PRO A 10 4.23 -6.31 -5.48
CA PRO A 10 5.34 -5.41 -5.18
C PRO A 10 4.90 -3.94 -5.21
N GLY A 11 5.69 -3.06 -4.59
CA GLY A 11 5.47 -1.61 -4.59
C GLY A 11 5.86 -0.94 -5.89
N THR A 12 5.71 0.39 -5.91
CA THR A 12 6.11 1.22 -7.05
C THR A 12 7.58 0.97 -7.43
N TRP A 13 7.87 0.81 -8.71
CA TRP A 13 9.19 0.56 -9.29
C TRP A 13 9.93 -0.70 -8.84
N GLU A 14 9.27 -1.59 -8.09
CA GLU A 14 9.80 -2.91 -7.74
C GLU A 14 9.58 -3.95 -8.87
N ILE A 15 8.99 -3.52 -10.00
CA ILE A 15 8.97 -4.23 -11.28
C ILE A 15 9.54 -3.28 -12.34
N GLY A 16 10.44 -3.77 -13.18
CA GLY A 16 11.10 -2.99 -14.21
C GLY A 16 12.23 -3.76 -14.91
N PRO A 17 13.03 -3.12 -15.76
CA PRO A 17 14.18 -3.75 -16.40
C PRO A 17 15.07 -4.47 -15.36
N GLY A 18 15.22 -5.79 -15.49
CA GLY A 18 16.00 -6.64 -14.57
C GLY A 18 15.24 -7.18 -13.34
N ASN A 19 14.07 -6.61 -13.04
CA ASN A 19 13.24 -6.97 -11.89
C ASN A 19 11.87 -7.45 -12.38
N TYR A 20 11.69 -8.76 -12.44
CA TYR A 20 10.47 -9.39 -12.96
C TYR A 20 9.82 -10.26 -11.89
N PRO A 21 8.56 -10.70 -12.06
CA PRO A 21 7.96 -11.68 -11.16
C PRO A 21 8.81 -12.95 -10.96
N SER A 22 9.64 -13.33 -11.94
CA SER A 22 10.59 -14.45 -11.86
C SER A 22 11.87 -14.13 -11.07
N THR A 23 12.20 -12.86 -10.90
CA THR A 23 13.36 -12.34 -10.16
C THR A 23 12.91 -11.26 -9.16
N PRO A 24 12.07 -11.63 -8.17
CA PRO A 24 11.42 -10.65 -7.31
C PRO A 24 12.44 -9.90 -6.45
N VAL A 25 12.21 -8.59 -6.28
CA VAL A 25 12.98 -7.68 -5.43
C VAL A 25 12.07 -6.95 -4.44
N GLY A 26 12.66 -6.12 -3.58
CA GLY A 26 11.90 -5.15 -2.80
C GLY A 26 11.26 -5.70 -1.53
N MET A 27 10.34 -4.92 -0.97
CA MET A 27 9.83 -5.10 0.39
C MET A 27 9.10 -6.44 0.56
N ILE A 28 8.21 -6.77 -0.37
CA ILE A 28 7.39 -7.99 -0.27
C ILE A 28 8.24 -9.25 -0.45
N LYS A 29 9.38 -9.16 -1.16
CA LYS A 29 10.35 -10.26 -1.22
C LYS A 29 10.78 -10.69 0.19
N GLY A 30 10.95 -9.72 1.09
CA GLY A 30 11.28 -9.97 2.50
C GLY A 30 10.29 -10.90 3.21
N VAL A 31 8.98 -10.77 2.92
CA VAL A 31 7.98 -11.72 3.44
C VAL A 31 8.08 -13.04 2.71
N THR A 32 8.07 -13.02 1.38
CA THR A 32 7.96 -14.24 0.57
C THR A 32 9.15 -15.18 0.75
N ASP A 33 10.37 -14.66 0.94
CA ASP A 33 11.57 -15.46 1.19
C ASP A 33 11.49 -16.28 2.48
N ARG A 34 10.67 -15.85 3.44
CA ARG A 34 10.51 -16.48 4.75
C ARG A 34 9.32 -17.44 4.81
N LEU A 35 8.54 -17.56 3.72
CA LEU A 35 7.37 -18.44 3.70
C LEU A 35 7.78 -19.90 3.51
N ASP A 36 7.14 -20.79 4.27
CA ASP A 36 7.30 -22.23 4.11
C ASP A 36 6.70 -22.68 2.78
N ARG A 37 7.56 -23.15 1.89
CA ARG A 37 7.19 -23.59 0.53
C ARG A 37 6.43 -24.91 0.52
N ASN A 38 6.36 -25.63 1.63
CA ASN A 38 5.49 -26.80 1.76
C ASN A 38 4.03 -26.41 2.04
N ILE A 39 3.82 -25.20 2.57
CA ILE A 39 2.49 -24.65 2.88
C ILE A 39 2.00 -23.73 1.75
N PHE A 40 2.92 -22.94 1.17
CA PHE A 40 2.58 -21.87 0.24
C PHE A 40 3.23 -22.02 -1.12
N ASP A 41 2.44 -21.83 -2.17
CA ASP A 41 2.92 -21.33 -3.45
C ASP A 41 2.91 -19.80 -3.42
N VAL A 42 3.96 -19.16 -3.94
CA VAL A 42 3.99 -17.70 -4.10
C VAL A 42 3.89 -17.34 -5.57
N GLN A 43 2.95 -16.47 -5.89
CA GLN A 43 2.79 -15.85 -7.19
C GLN A 43 3.10 -14.36 -7.06
N HIS A 44 4.25 -13.94 -7.56
CA HIS A 44 4.52 -12.50 -7.72
C HIS A 44 3.65 -11.96 -8.85
N VAL A 45 2.98 -10.84 -8.61
CA VAL A 45 2.00 -10.25 -9.51
C VAL A 45 2.72 -9.38 -10.54
N ASN A 46 2.43 -9.58 -11.82
CA ASN A 46 3.00 -8.80 -12.90
C ASN A 46 2.08 -7.63 -13.25
N TYR A 47 2.47 -6.42 -12.86
CA TYR A 47 1.75 -5.21 -13.21
C TYR A 47 2.75 -4.08 -13.46
N PRO A 48 2.31 -2.92 -14.00
CA PRO A 48 3.25 -1.88 -14.39
C PRO A 48 4.15 -1.37 -13.25
N ALA A 49 3.64 -1.36 -12.01
CA ALA A 49 4.33 -0.79 -10.84
C ALA A 49 4.80 0.66 -11.09
N ARG A 50 3.98 1.45 -11.81
CA ARG A 50 4.33 2.81 -12.24
C ARG A 50 3.61 3.87 -11.43
N PHE A 51 4.28 5.00 -11.30
CA PHE A 51 3.71 6.26 -10.88
C PHE A 51 3.91 7.22 -12.05
N GLY A 52 3.37 6.88 -13.23
CA GLY A 52 3.64 7.64 -14.46
C GLY A 52 3.20 9.10 -14.33
N PRO A 53 3.96 10.06 -14.89
CA PRO A 53 5.14 9.93 -15.76
C PRO A 53 6.49 9.92 -15.00
N ILE A 54 6.56 9.39 -13.78
CA ILE A 54 7.79 9.39 -12.98
C ILE A 54 8.69 8.22 -13.37
N ALA A 55 9.87 8.56 -13.88
CA ALA A 55 10.93 7.59 -14.11
C ALA A 55 11.46 7.03 -12.78
N ASN A 56 11.69 5.72 -12.73
CA ASN A 56 12.48 5.16 -11.64
C ASN A 56 13.90 5.75 -11.67
N ASN A 57 14.60 5.74 -10.53
CA ASN A 57 16.01 6.15 -10.44
C ASN A 57 16.88 5.30 -11.39
N GLY A 58 17.19 5.86 -12.56
CA GLY A 58 18.02 5.23 -13.60
C GLY A 58 17.31 4.97 -14.93
N GLU A 59 16.00 5.18 -15.04
CA GLU A 59 15.29 5.09 -16.32
C GLU A 59 15.36 6.43 -17.08
N PRO A 60 15.60 6.42 -18.41
CA PRO A 60 15.61 7.64 -19.22
C PRO A 60 14.24 8.35 -19.16
N PRO A 61 14.16 9.70 -19.08
CA PRO A 61 12.89 10.41 -19.03
C PRO A 61 11.91 10.06 -20.17
N LEU A 62 12.43 9.82 -21.37
CA LEU A 62 11.62 9.43 -22.54
C LEU A 62 11.12 7.98 -22.48
N SER A 63 11.68 7.11 -21.62
CA SER A 63 11.16 5.75 -21.43
C SER A 63 9.85 5.71 -20.64
N GLN A 64 9.41 6.85 -20.10
CA GLN A 64 8.12 6.99 -19.42
C GLN A 64 7.00 7.43 -20.36
N LEU A 65 7.31 7.74 -21.61
CA LEU A 65 6.28 8.11 -22.58
C LEU A 65 5.38 6.88 -22.83
N GLY A 66 4.12 6.98 -22.42
CA GLY A 66 3.17 5.87 -22.45
C GLY A 66 3.16 4.98 -21.20
N SER A 67 3.90 5.32 -20.14
CA SER A 67 3.72 4.70 -18.82
C SER A 67 2.36 5.07 -18.24
N PRO A 68 1.62 4.12 -17.63
CA PRO A 68 0.33 4.41 -17.00
C PRO A 68 0.50 5.34 -15.80
N SER A 69 -0.54 6.13 -15.52
CA SER A 69 -0.64 6.92 -14.27
C SER A 69 -0.60 6.00 -13.04
N TYR A 70 -0.45 6.58 -11.86
CA TYR A 70 -0.55 5.79 -10.61
C TYR A 70 -1.87 5.02 -10.53
N ASP A 71 -2.99 5.68 -10.80
CA ASP A 71 -4.32 5.08 -10.67
C ASP A 71 -4.56 3.99 -11.74
N GLU A 72 -4.09 4.20 -12.97
CA GLU A 72 -4.11 3.18 -14.01
C GLU A 72 -3.24 1.97 -13.64
N SER A 73 -2.02 2.19 -13.13
CA SER A 73 -1.13 1.13 -12.66
C SER A 73 -1.78 0.31 -11.53
N VAL A 74 -2.40 0.97 -10.55
CA VAL A 74 -3.14 0.29 -9.48
C VAL A 74 -4.30 -0.52 -10.04
N GLN A 75 -5.11 0.05 -10.95
CA GLN A 75 -6.25 -0.66 -11.51
C GLN A 75 -5.81 -1.91 -12.29
N MET A 76 -4.77 -1.79 -13.12
CA MET A 76 -4.18 -2.93 -13.83
C MET A 76 -3.67 -4.01 -12.85
N GLY A 77 -3.06 -3.60 -11.74
CA GLY A 77 -2.64 -4.51 -10.68
C GLY A 77 -3.81 -5.25 -10.02
N VAL A 78 -4.90 -4.54 -9.68
CA VAL A 78 -6.12 -5.16 -9.13
C VAL A 78 -6.69 -6.17 -10.13
N ASP A 79 -6.81 -5.79 -11.40
CA ASP A 79 -7.36 -6.64 -12.45
C ASP A 79 -6.52 -7.91 -12.65
N GLU A 80 -5.19 -7.79 -12.60
CA GLU A 80 -4.30 -8.94 -12.69
C GLU A 80 -4.46 -9.88 -11.49
N VAL A 81 -4.52 -9.36 -10.26
CA VAL A 81 -4.73 -10.22 -9.08
C VAL A 81 -6.09 -10.93 -9.15
N VAL A 82 -7.15 -10.22 -9.55
CA VAL A 82 -8.48 -10.80 -9.74
C VAL A 82 -8.44 -11.90 -10.80
N ARG A 83 -7.80 -11.66 -11.95
CA ARG A 83 -7.63 -12.65 -13.03
C ARG A 83 -6.89 -13.89 -12.53
N LEU A 84 -5.79 -13.71 -11.81
CA LEU A 84 -4.99 -14.81 -11.26
C LEU A 84 -5.78 -15.65 -10.25
N ILE A 85 -6.51 -15.00 -9.33
CA ILE A 85 -7.36 -15.70 -8.36
C ILE A 85 -8.45 -16.51 -9.08
N LEU A 86 -9.13 -15.92 -10.07
CA LEU A 86 -10.17 -16.62 -10.83
C LEU A 86 -9.61 -17.81 -11.64
N ALA A 87 -8.40 -17.69 -12.16
CA ALA A 87 -7.74 -18.74 -12.92
C ALA A 87 -7.21 -19.90 -12.05
N LYS A 88 -6.92 -19.67 -10.75
CA LYS A 88 -6.38 -20.69 -9.84
C LYS A 88 -7.34 -20.99 -8.68
N PRO A 89 -8.07 -22.13 -8.74
CA PRO A 89 -8.88 -22.61 -7.62
C PRO A 89 -8.03 -22.88 -6.36
N GLY A 90 -8.65 -22.75 -5.19
CA GLY A 90 -8.02 -23.02 -3.90
C GLY A 90 -7.90 -21.79 -3.00
N LYS A 91 -7.45 -22.04 -1.76
CA LYS A 91 -7.30 -21.00 -0.73
C LYS A 91 -6.13 -20.08 -1.02
N PHE A 92 -6.29 -18.80 -0.72
CA PHE A 92 -5.30 -17.79 -1.05
C PHE A 92 -5.17 -16.69 0.00
N GLY A 93 -4.06 -15.96 -0.11
CA GLY A 93 -3.87 -14.65 0.51
C GLY A 93 -3.28 -13.66 -0.47
N VAL A 94 -3.42 -12.38 -0.17
CA VAL A 94 -2.82 -11.29 -0.95
C VAL A 94 -1.98 -10.45 0.00
N ILE A 95 -0.72 -10.20 -0.38
CA ILE A 95 0.17 -9.33 0.37
C ILE A 95 0.68 -8.22 -0.54
N GLY A 96 0.75 -6.98 -0.05
CA GLY A 96 1.15 -5.86 -0.90
C GLY A 96 1.79 -4.69 -0.14
N TYR A 97 2.77 -4.05 -0.77
CA TYR A 97 3.52 -2.92 -0.20
C TYR A 97 3.30 -1.64 -1.00
N SER A 98 3.11 -0.49 -0.33
CA SER A 98 2.96 0.83 -0.96
C SER A 98 1.84 0.83 -2.01
N GLN A 99 2.14 1.07 -3.29
CA GLN A 99 1.21 0.86 -4.41
C GLN A 99 0.61 -0.56 -4.43
N GLY A 100 1.42 -1.59 -4.19
CA GLY A 100 0.94 -2.96 -4.00
C GLY A 100 0.02 -3.12 -2.79
N GLY A 101 0.20 -2.30 -1.75
CA GLY A 101 -0.70 -2.24 -0.59
C GLY A 101 -2.07 -1.65 -0.96
N ALA A 102 -2.11 -0.64 -1.83
CA ALA A 102 -3.35 -0.12 -2.41
C ALA A 102 -4.08 -1.22 -3.20
N ILE A 103 -3.35 -1.95 -4.04
CA ILE A 103 -3.88 -3.08 -4.82
C ILE A 103 -4.43 -4.16 -3.90
N ALA A 104 -3.66 -4.60 -2.90
CA ALA A 104 -4.07 -5.64 -1.95
C ALA A 104 -5.34 -5.25 -1.19
N ALA A 105 -5.44 -3.99 -0.75
CA ALA A 105 -6.64 -3.48 -0.10
C ALA A 105 -7.85 -3.49 -1.06
N ARG A 106 -7.70 -2.99 -2.28
CA ARG A 106 -8.76 -2.99 -3.31
C ARG A 106 -9.18 -4.42 -3.70
N VAL A 107 -8.25 -5.37 -3.76
CA VAL A 107 -8.57 -6.80 -3.95
C VAL A 107 -9.36 -7.34 -2.76
N GLY A 108 -9.02 -6.96 -1.53
CA GLY A 108 -9.84 -7.28 -0.37
C GLY A 108 -11.27 -6.76 -0.50
N ARG A 109 -11.47 -5.53 -1.01
CA ARG A 109 -12.80 -4.99 -1.36
C ARG A 109 -13.50 -5.84 -2.44
N GLU A 110 -12.79 -6.31 -3.46
CA GLU A 110 -13.32 -7.21 -4.49
C GLU A 110 -13.79 -8.55 -3.91
N VAL A 111 -13.10 -9.08 -2.90
CA VAL A 111 -13.48 -10.30 -2.18
C VAL A 111 -14.77 -10.11 -1.39
N ILE A 112 -14.93 -8.97 -0.73
CA ILE A 112 -16.12 -8.70 0.08
C ILE A 112 -17.30 -8.27 -0.80
N HIS A 113 -17.13 -7.37 -1.76
CA HIS A 113 -18.25 -6.72 -2.43
C HIS A 113 -18.24 -6.86 -3.97
N GLY A 114 -17.15 -7.34 -4.56
CA GLY A 114 -16.94 -7.26 -6.00
C GLY A 114 -16.81 -8.61 -6.71
N ARG A 115 -15.92 -8.63 -7.70
CA ARG A 115 -15.71 -9.71 -8.67
C ARG A 115 -15.26 -11.02 -8.03
N LEU A 116 -14.68 -10.96 -6.83
CA LEU A 116 -14.18 -12.13 -6.09
C LEU A 116 -15.15 -12.59 -4.99
N LYS A 117 -16.38 -12.07 -4.94
CA LYS A 117 -17.39 -12.46 -3.95
C LYS A 117 -17.66 -13.97 -3.91
N SER A 118 -17.61 -14.66 -5.05
CA SER A 118 -17.76 -16.12 -5.13
C SER A 118 -16.57 -16.90 -4.55
N ARG A 119 -15.41 -16.26 -4.41
CA ARG A 119 -14.15 -16.82 -3.87
C ARG A 119 -13.88 -16.38 -2.43
N ARG A 120 -14.86 -15.74 -1.80
CA ARG A 120 -14.75 -15.16 -0.45
C ARG A 120 -14.35 -16.16 0.64
N GLN A 121 -14.85 -17.39 0.58
CA GLN A 121 -14.50 -18.45 1.55
C GLN A 121 -13.08 -19.02 1.33
N ASP A 122 -12.48 -18.75 0.18
CA ASP A 122 -11.11 -19.15 -0.12
C ASP A 122 -10.08 -18.10 0.30
N ALA A 123 -10.51 -16.86 0.52
CA ALA A 123 -9.65 -15.77 0.96
C ALA A 123 -9.34 -15.94 2.45
N LEU A 124 -8.07 -16.08 2.80
CA LEU A 124 -7.63 -16.28 4.18
C LEU A 124 -6.88 -15.09 4.75
N TRP A 125 -6.11 -14.38 3.92
CA TRP A 125 -5.21 -13.30 4.37
C TRP A 125 -5.21 -12.12 3.39
N ILE A 126 -5.30 -10.90 3.93
CA ILE A 126 -4.99 -9.66 3.22
C ILE A 126 -3.99 -8.89 4.08
N HIS A 127 -2.72 -8.87 3.69
CA HIS A 127 -1.71 -8.10 4.42
C HIS A 127 -1.25 -6.91 3.58
N THR A 128 -1.32 -5.71 4.15
CA THR A 128 -0.85 -4.50 3.48
C THR A 128 0.30 -3.89 4.26
N PHE A 129 1.25 -3.26 3.57
CA PHE A 129 2.40 -2.57 4.16
C PHE A 129 2.47 -1.17 3.57
N GLY A 130 2.48 -0.13 4.39
CA GLY A 130 2.54 1.24 3.86
C GLY A 130 1.35 1.60 2.96
N ALA A 131 0.15 1.07 3.25
CA ALA A 131 -0.97 1.19 2.33
C ALA A 131 -1.63 2.58 2.38
N PRO A 132 -1.77 3.26 1.22
CA PRO A 132 -2.35 4.60 1.14
C PRO A 132 -3.82 4.64 1.54
N HIS A 133 -4.53 3.53 1.40
CA HIS A 133 -5.94 3.42 1.73
C HIS A 133 -6.19 2.93 3.18
N ARG A 134 -5.16 2.73 4.02
CA ARG A 134 -5.36 2.12 5.35
C ARG A 134 -6.47 2.83 6.14
N ARG A 135 -7.46 2.08 6.62
CA ARG A 135 -8.53 2.64 7.45
C ARG A 135 -7.97 3.13 8.80
N PRO A 136 -8.37 4.30 9.32
CA PRO A 136 -8.02 4.73 10.68
C PRO A 136 -8.37 3.67 11.73
N GLY A 137 -7.46 3.42 12.66
CA GLY A 137 -7.59 2.35 13.68
C GLY A 137 -7.40 0.92 13.16
N SER A 138 -7.27 0.70 11.84
CA SER A 138 -6.91 -0.61 11.29
C SER A 138 -5.41 -0.84 11.40
N THR A 139 -5.05 -1.99 11.96
CA THR A 139 -3.67 -2.52 12.08
C THR A 139 -3.75 -4.05 12.13
N PHE A 140 -2.68 -4.74 12.54
CA PHE A 140 -2.68 -6.17 12.83
C PHE A 140 -3.20 -6.46 14.25
N HIS A 141 -3.55 -7.71 14.56
CA HIS A 141 -4.00 -8.05 15.93
C HIS A 141 -2.95 -7.71 16.99
N GLN A 142 -3.38 -7.00 18.04
CA GLN A 142 -2.49 -6.45 19.08
C GLN A 142 -1.39 -5.54 18.50
N GLY A 143 -1.71 -4.86 17.40
CA GLY A 143 -0.81 -3.99 16.69
C GLY A 143 -0.59 -2.64 17.36
N ASN A 144 0.25 -1.83 16.71
CA ASN A 144 0.54 -0.48 17.14
C ASN A 144 -0.70 0.42 17.08
N ASN A 145 -0.86 1.27 18.09
CA ASN A 145 -1.88 2.31 18.09
C ASN A 145 -1.37 3.49 17.26
N LEU A 146 -1.88 3.60 16.05
CA LEU A 146 -1.59 4.71 15.15
C LEU A 146 -2.74 5.71 15.18
N PRO A 147 -2.45 7.02 15.30
CA PRO A 147 -3.50 8.03 15.46
C PRO A 147 -4.38 8.19 14.22
N TRP A 148 -3.85 7.94 13.02
CA TRP A 148 -4.52 8.27 11.76
C TRP A 148 -4.74 7.06 10.85
N GLY A 149 -5.18 7.31 9.61
CA GLY A 149 -5.29 6.32 8.52
C GLY A 149 -4.22 6.54 7.44
N GLY A 150 -4.37 5.91 6.29
CA GLY A 150 -3.54 6.18 5.12
C GLY A 150 -3.82 7.55 4.49
N ILE A 151 -2.94 7.96 3.58
CA ILE A 151 -2.97 9.27 2.91
C ILE A 151 -4.23 9.51 2.09
N VAL A 152 -4.85 8.47 1.55
CA VAL A 152 -6.12 8.53 0.80
C VAL A 152 -7.28 8.45 1.78
N LYS A 153 -7.50 9.53 2.55
CA LYS A 153 -8.56 9.67 3.56
C LYS A 153 -9.97 9.67 2.94
N SER A 154 -10.09 10.00 1.65
CA SER A 154 -11.35 10.02 0.89
C SER A 154 -11.90 8.62 0.58
N ASP A 155 -11.04 7.60 0.50
CA ASP A 155 -11.41 6.22 0.21
C ASP A 155 -10.69 5.22 1.14
N PRO A 156 -11.02 5.17 2.45
CA PRO A 156 -10.38 4.22 3.36
C PRO A 156 -10.83 2.78 3.10
N ILE A 157 -9.85 1.88 2.96
CA ILE A 157 -9.96 0.44 2.72
C ILE A 157 -9.10 -0.30 3.75
N GLY A 158 -9.72 -1.08 4.63
CA GLY A 158 -9.00 -1.83 5.64
C GLY A 158 -9.89 -2.37 6.73
N GLY A 159 -9.48 -3.49 7.35
CA GLY A 159 -10.12 -4.04 8.54
C GLY A 159 -11.57 -4.47 8.33
N PHE A 160 -11.96 -4.90 7.12
CA PHE A 160 -13.33 -5.34 6.86
C PHE A 160 -13.64 -6.65 7.59
N THR A 161 -14.79 -6.66 8.27
CA THR A 161 -15.47 -7.88 8.71
C THR A 161 -16.78 -7.99 7.94
N ALA A 162 -17.18 -9.21 7.55
CA ALA A 162 -18.49 -9.43 6.95
C ALA A 162 -19.20 -10.63 7.60
N PRO A 163 -20.52 -10.55 7.84
CA PRO A 163 -21.27 -11.67 8.40
C PRO A 163 -21.11 -12.95 7.57
N GLY A 164 -20.88 -14.08 8.24
CA GLY A 164 -20.73 -15.39 7.59
C GLY A 164 -19.39 -15.62 6.88
N ILE A 165 -18.37 -14.79 7.16
CA ILE A 165 -16.98 -15.00 6.72
C ILE A 165 -16.16 -15.36 7.95
N ASP A 166 -15.51 -16.53 7.95
CA ASP A 166 -14.41 -16.79 8.88
C ASP A 166 -13.36 -15.71 8.63
N PRO A 167 -12.96 -14.93 9.65
CA PRO A 167 -12.31 -13.65 9.41
C PRO A 167 -11.10 -13.85 8.48
N ILE A 168 -11.18 -13.20 7.32
CA ILE A 168 -10.01 -12.90 6.52
C ILE A 168 -9.09 -12.14 7.47
N ASP A 169 -7.89 -12.67 7.69
CA ASP A 169 -6.91 -12.00 8.52
C ASP A 169 -6.42 -10.78 7.73
N TRP A 170 -7.05 -9.64 8.02
CA TRP A 170 -6.73 -8.37 7.39
C TRP A 170 -5.75 -7.60 8.26
N PHE A 171 -4.48 -7.60 7.90
CA PHE A 171 -3.42 -6.94 8.65
C PHE A 171 -2.86 -5.76 7.87
N ASP A 172 -3.09 -4.55 8.38
CA ASP A 172 -2.49 -3.34 7.84
C ASP A 172 -1.25 -2.97 8.65
N TYR A 173 -0.06 -3.18 8.09
CA TYR A 173 1.20 -2.80 8.68
C TYR A 173 1.54 -1.36 8.29
N ALA A 174 1.67 -0.49 9.29
CA ALA A 174 2.04 0.90 9.12
C ALA A 174 3.05 1.33 10.20
N LEU A 175 3.99 2.20 9.84
CA LEU A 175 4.95 2.79 10.78
C LEU A 175 4.47 4.19 11.23
N PRO A 176 4.80 4.63 12.46
CA PRO A 176 4.27 5.88 13.01
C PRO A 176 4.50 7.12 12.15
N ASN A 177 5.65 7.18 11.48
CA ASN A 177 6.04 8.32 10.67
C ASN A 177 5.83 8.10 9.16
N ASP A 178 5.29 6.95 8.74
CA ASP A 178 5.00 6.73 7.32
C ASP A 178 3.74 7.52 6.92
N ILE A 179 3.93 8.66 6.27
CA ILE A 179 2.86 9.55 5.85
C ILE A 179 1.91 8.90 4.83
N TYR A 180 2.34 7.88 4.09
CA TYR A 180 1.43 7.19 3.18
C TYR A 180 0.43 6.33 3.94
N ALA A 181 0.82 5.80 5.09
CA ALA A 181 -0.01 4.90 5.87
C ALA A 181 -0.50 5.47 7.21
N ASN A 182 -0.04 6.63 7.66
CA ASN A 182 -0.43 7.29 8.91
C ASN A 182 -0.49 8.82 8.73
N ALA A 183 -1.28 9.28 7.76
CA ALA A 183 -1.47 10.69 7.43
C ALA A 183 -2.52 11.36 8.31
N ASN A 184 -2.18 12.50 8.92
CA ASN A 184 -3.15 13.34 9.62
C ASN A 184 -4.24 13.80 8.62
N PRO A 185 -5.53 13.51 8.85
CA PRO A 185 -6.60 13.90 7.93
C PRO A 185 -6.82 15.41 7.86
N ASP A 186 -6.39 16.16 8.89
CA ASP A 186 -6.38 17.62 8.93
C ASP A 186 -5.04 18.17 8.39
N SER A 187 -4.67 17.73 7.18
CA SER A 187 -3.49 18.18 6.43
C SER A 187 -3.80 18.19 4.93
N TYR A 188 -2.90 18.78 4.14
CA TYR A 188 -2.98 18.81 2.68
C TYR A 188 -2.30 17.61 2.00
N LEU A 189 -1.92 16.57 2.77
CA LEU A 189 -1.19 15.42 2.24
C LEU A 189 -1.95 14.67 1.15
N GLU A 190 -3.27 14.46 1.31
CA GLU A 190 -4.09 13.81 0.27
C GLU A 190 -4.16 14.67 -1.00
N SER A 191 -4.48 15.96 -0.86
CA SER A 191 -4.53 16.88 -2.00
C SER A 191 -3.19 16.98 -2.73
N GLY A 192 -2.08 17.00 -1.99
CA GLY A 192 -0.74 16.94 -2.58
C GLY A 192 -0.46 15.59 -3.27
N TYR A 193 -0.91 14.48 -2.67
CA TYR A 193 -0.82 13.15 -3.27
C TYR A 193 -1.64 13.05 -4.56
N ASP A 194 -2.86 13.57 -4.58
CA ASP A 194 -3.73 13.62 -5.76
C ASP A 194 -3.18 14.55 -6.85
N ALA A 195 -2.53 15.66 -6.48
CA ALA A 195 -1.89 16.53 -7.46
C ALA A 195 -0.72 15.82 -8.16
N VAL A 196 0.00 14.93 -7.47
CA VAL A 196 1.18 14.28 -8.05
C VAL A 196 0.89 12.94 -8.67
N LYS A 197 -0.18 12.22 -8.28
CA LYS A 197 -0.49 10.89 -8.87
C LYS A 197 -0.71 10.95 -10.38
N ASP A 198 -1.03 12.15 -10.87
CA ASP A 198 -1.22 12.51 -12.28
C ASP A 198 -0.02 13.31 -12.86
N MET A 199 1.02 13.62 -12.07
CA MET A 199 2.18 14.45 -12.45
C MET A 199 3.54 13.77 -12.22
N SER A 200 4.53 14.15 -13.03
CA SER A 200 5.88 13.60 -12.97
C SER A 200 6.71 14.32 -11.87
N LEU A 201 7.03 13.65 -10.77
CA LEU A 201 8.07 14.05 -9.81
C LEU A 201 9.12 12.96 -9.55
N VAL A 202 10.38 13.27 -9.83
CA VAL A 202 11.52 12.33 -9.87
C VAL A 202 12.07 11.93 -8.48
N ASP A 203 11.41 12.26 -7.36
CA ASP A 203 12.00 12.04 -6.03
C ASP A 203 10.97 12.02 -4.87
N PRO A 204 10.93 10.99 -4.01
CA PRO A 204 10.16 10.99 -2.76
C PRO A 204 10.51 12.12 -1.78
N LEU A 205 11.76 12.61 -1.76
CA LEU A 205 12.15 13.80 -0.97
C LEU A 205 11.68 15.09 -1.66
N GLY A 206 11.84 15.15 -2.98
CA GLY A 206 11.27 16.20 -3.83
C GLY A 206 9.73 16.28 -3.78
N TRP A 207 9.04 15.16 -3.55
CA TRP A 207 7.59 15.12 -3.37
C TRP A 207 7.15 15.89 -2.13
N GLY A 208 7.79 15.66 -0.98
CA GLY A 208 7.47 16.36 0.27
C GLY A 208 7.67 17.87 0.14
N ALA A 209 8.76 18.29 -0.52
CA ALA A 209 9.01 19.69 -0.85
C ALA A 209 7.98 20.25 -1.84
N SER A 210 7.56 19.47 -2.84
CA SER A 210 6.56 19.89 -3.84
C SER A 210 5.17 20.03 -3.25
N VAL A 211 4.79 19.17 -2.30
CA VAL A 211 3.53 19.31 -1.55
C VAL A 211 3.57 20.58 -0.70
N ILE A 212 4.66 20.83 0.03
CA ILE A 212 4.84 22.05 0.81
C ILE A 212 4.77 23.29 -0.10
N GLN A 213 5.48 23.26 -1.23
CA GLN A 213 5.49 24.37 -2.19
C GLN A 213 4.11 24.59 -2.81
N SER A 214 3.38 23.54 -3.16
CA SER A 214 2.01 23.63 -3.69
C SER A 214 1.02 24.21 -2.68
N VAL A 215 1.25 23.96 -1.38
CA VAL A 215 0.50 24.60 -0.29
C VAL A 215 0.84 26.09 -0.18
N ILE A 216 2.13 26.44 -0.23
CA ILE A 216 2.58 27.83 -0.18
C ILE A 216 2.05 28.64 -1.39
N ASP A 217 2.10 28.05 -2.58
CA ASP A 217 1.70 28.71 -3.83
C ASP A 217 0.19 28.74 -4.05
N GLY A 218 -0.60 28.12 -3.17
CA GLY A 218 -2.06 28.03 -3.33
C GLY A 218 -2.49 27.22 -4.56
N ALA A 219 -1.64 26.29 -5.02
CA ALA A 219 -1.88 25.52 -6.24
C ALA A 219 -2.89 24.37 -6.04
N LEU A 220 -3.19 24.02 -4.78
CA LEU A 220 -4.16 22.97 -4.44
C LEU A 220 -5.54 23.58 -4.24
N ALA A 221 -6.58 22.99 -4.85
CA ALA A 221 -7.96 23.45 -4.71
C ALA A 221 -8.42 23.51 -3.24
N GLU A 222 -7.98 22.57 -2.40
CA GLU A 222 -8.26 22.57 -0.95
C GLU A 222 -7.63 23.78 -0.23
N VAL A 223 -6.43 24.21 -0.65
CA VAL A 223 -5.75 25.39 -0.09
C VAL A 223 -6.50 26.67 -0.47
N VAL A 224 -6.94 26.77 -1.74
CA VAL A 224 -7.73 27.91 -2.22
C VAL A 224 -9.05 28.03 -1.45
N ALA A 225 -9.73 26.91 -1.20
CA ALA A 225 -10.96 26.89 -0.42
C ALA A 225 -10.74 27.41 1.01
N ASP A 226 -9.61 27.05 1.61
CA ASP A 226 -9.25 27.45 2.98
C ASP A 226 -8.70 28.88 3.10
N PHE A 227 -8.46 29.63 2.02
CA PHE A 227 -8.07 31.05 2.11
C PHE A 227 -9.12 31.92 2.83
N THR A 228 -10.39 31.50 2.78
CA THR A 228 -11.48 32.14 3.52
C THR A 228 -11.49 31.79 5.02
N ASN A 229 -10.67 30.82 5.44
CA ASN A 229 -10.52 30.38 6.83
C ASN A 229 -9.02 30.32 7.23
N PRO A 230 -8.43 31.46 7.63
CA PRO A 230 -7.00 31.54 7.96
C PRO A 230 -6.53 30.56 9.05
N GLN A 231 -7.41 30.20 9.99
CA GLN A 231 -7.08 29.25 11.05
C GLN A 231 -6.98 27.81 10.51
N ALA A 232 -7.89 27.41 9.61
CA ALA A 232 -7.82 26.11 8.96
C ALA A 232 -6.57 26.00 8.07
N LEU A 233 -6.31 27.04 7.27
CA LEU A 233 -5.11 27.13 6.44
C LEU A 233 -3.82 26.96 7.26
N ALA A 234 -3.67 27.74 8.34
CA ALA A 234 -2.48 27.68 9.20
C ALA A 234 -2.30 26.30 9.84
N ARG A 235 -3.38 25.71 10.37
CA ARG A 235 -3.34 24.40 11.04
C ARG A 235 -3.01 23.27 10.06
N LYS A 236 -3.68 23.19 8.92
CA LYS A 236 -3.41 22.16 7.90
C LYS A 236 -2.01 22.29 7.31
N THR A 237 -1.54 23.51 7.09
CA THR A 237 -0.16 23.78 6.63
C THR A 237 0.85 23.28 7.66
N ALA A 238 0.68 23.63 8.94
CA ALA A 238 1.55 23.16 10.01
C ALA A 238 1.58 21.63 10.12
N ASN A 239 0.40 20.98 10.08
CA ASN A 239 0.29 19.52 10.11
C ASN A 239 0.97 18.86 8.90
N THR A 240 0.89 19.48 7.71
CA THR A 240 1.54 19.00 6.48
C THR A 240 3.07 19.07 6.60
N VAL A 241 3.59 20.22 7.04
CA VAL A 241 5.04 20.42 7.24
C VAL A 241 5.58 19.45 8.31
N GLU A 242 4.89 19.32 9.44
CA GLU A 242 5.27 18.41 10.53
C GLU A 242 5.29 16.94 10.06
N ALA A 243 4.32 16.53 9.24
CA ALA A 243 4.27 15.18 8.69
C ALA A 243 5.44 14.92 7.72
N VAL A 244 5.69 15.82 6.78
CA VAL A 244 6.81 15.71 5.82
C VAL A 244 8.17 15.70 6.55
N GLN A 245 8.35 16.54 7.57
CA GLN A 245 9.58 16.58 8.36
C GLN A 245 9.84 15.28 9.14
N ARG A 246 8.79 14.65 9.67
CA ARG A 246 8.91 13.38 10.41
C ARG A 246 9.06 12.15 9.51
N PHE A 247 8.66 12.26 8.24
CA PHE A 247 8.59 11.12 7.32
C PHE A 247 9.91 10.34 7.22
N GLY A 248 11.02 11.04 7.01
CA GLY A 248 12.35 10.45 6.82
C GLY A 248 12.33 9.35 5.76
N ASP A 249 12.87 8.18 6.11
CA ASP A 249 12.85 6.96 5.30
C ASP A 249 11.81 5.93 5.78
N SER A 250 10.86 6.31 6.64
CA SER A 250 9.94 5.39 7.33
C SER A 250 9.22 4.43 6.39
N HIS A 251 8.82 4.89 5.19
CA HIS A 251 8.10 4.05 4.23
C HIS A 251 8.90 2.82 3.77
N THR A 252 10.23 2.86 3.80
CA THR A 252 11.09 1.75 3.36
C THR A 252 11.62 0.90 4.52
N ARG A 253 11.18 1.13 5.76
CA ARG A 253 11.77 0.52 6.96
C ARG A 253 10.97 -0.62 7.57
N TYR A 254 9.97 -1.15 6.88
CA TYR A 254 9.11 -2.25 7.39
C TYR A 254 9.87 -3.55 7.74
N GLY A 255 11.09 -3.74 7.22
CA GLY A 255 11.99 -4.84 7.57
C GLY A 255 13.01 -4.53 8.66
N ILE A 256 13.06 -3.28 9.15
CA ILE A 256 14.08 -2.76 10.07
C ILE A 256 13.43 -2.30 11.37
N ASP A 257 12.43 -1.41 11.26
CA ASP A 257 11.77 -0.83 12.41
C ASP A 257 10.79 -1.80 13.05
N GLN A 258 10.75 -1.74 14.37
CA GLN A 258 9.89 -2.62 15.16
C GLN A 258 8.48 -2.04 15.24
N ILE A 259 7.50 -2.87 14.88
CA ILE A 259 6.07 -2.58 15.06
C ILE A 259 5.58 -3.00 16.45
N LYS A 260 6.34 -3.89 17.12
CA LYS A 260 6.25 -4.25 18.54
C LYS A 260 7.61 -4.83 18.96
N PRO A 261 7.94 -4.88 20.26
CA PRO A 261 9.26 -5.33 20.73
C PRO A 261 9.68 -6.68 20.12
N GLY A 262 10.80 -6.69 19.39
CA GLY A 262 11.37 -7.87 18.74
C GLY A 262 10.76 -8.25 17.38
N TRP A 263 9.80 -7.48 16.86
CA TRP A 263 9.10 -7.80 15.62
C TRP A 263 9.10 -6.64 14.65
N THR A 264 9.65 -6.86 13.46
CA THR A 264 9.42 -6.02 12.28
C THR A 264 8.14 -6.46 11.57
N ALA A 265 7.56 -5.61 10.73
CA ALA A 265 6.35 -5.95 9.98
C ALA A 265 6.56 -7.17 9.07
N ILE A 266 7.72 -7.24 8.41
CA ILE A 266 8.08 -8.36 7.54
C ILE A 266 8.13 -9.68 8.31
N THR A 267 8.84 -9.71 9.44
CA THR A 267 8.98 -10.92 10.26
C THR A 267 7.65 -11.33 10.88
N HIS A 268 6.85 -10.37 11.33
CA HIS A 268 5.52 -10.65 11.89
C HIS A 268 4.58 -11.27 10.86
N SER A 269 4.49 -10.68 9.67
CA SER A 269 3.66 -11.18 8.58
C SER A 269 4.05 -12.59 8.15
N ALA A 270 5.34 -12.84 7.92
CA ALA A 270 5.81 -14.16 7.52
C ALA A 270 5.52 -15.23 8.58
N ASN A 271 5.76 -14.92 9.86
CA ASN A 271 5.51 -15.85 10.95
C ASN A 271 4.01 -16.11 11.16
N HIS A 272 3.16 -15.08 11.03
CA HIS A 272 1.70 -15.24 11.04
C HIS A 272 1.24 -16.19 9.93
N LEU A 273 1.69 -15.96 8.69
CA LEU A 273 1.34 -16.80 7.54
C LEU A 273 1.81 -18.24 7.75
N ASN A 274 3.07 -18.47 8.14
CA ASN A 274 3.56 -19.84 8.38
C ASN A 274 2.81 -20.55 9.51
N TYR A 275 2.51 -19.83 10.60
CA TYR A 275 1.80 -20.39 11.74
C TYR A 275 0.36 -20.77 11.37
N TRP A 276 -0.43 -19.86 10.82
CA TRP A 276 -1.83 -20.12 10.50
C TRP A 276 -2.03 -20.90 9.21
N GLY A 277 -1.11 -20.78 8.26
CA GLY A 277 -1.14 -21.50 6.99
C GLY A 277 -1.07 -23.01 7.16
N SER A 278 -0.39 -23.53 8.20
CA SER A 278 -0.38 -24.97 8.51
C SER A 278 -1.69 -25.46 9.15
N ARG A 279 -2.54 -24.56 9.61
CA ARG A 279 -3.75 -24.84 10.42
C ARG A 279 -5.07 -24.56 9.70
N ARG A 280 -5.05 -23.76 8.62
CA ARG A 280 -6.21 -23.42 7.80
C ARG A 280 -6.29 -24.23 6.51
#